data_AF-A0A0F9QC22-F1
#
_entry.id   AF-A0A0F9QC22-F1
#
_cell.length_a   1.000
_cell.length_b   1.000
_cell.length_c   1.000
_cell.angle_alpha   90.00
_cell.angle_beta   90.00
_cell.angle_gamma   90.00
#
_symmetry.space_group_name_H-M   'P 1'
#
loop_
_entity.id
_entity.type
_entity.pdbx_description
1 polymer ?
#
loop_
_entity_poly.entity_id
_entity_poly.type
_entity_poly.pdbx_seq_one_letter_code
_entity_poly.pdbx_strand_id
1 'polypeptide(L)'
;METHKFADIFPMIEGNELKVLKDDIKEHGLLNPIILYDNKILDGRNRFKACNEIGIEPKFETYKGNKPLEFVISLNLKRRHLTQSQAGVIALSVMPLLEEEAEKRRRLSISEFRKTGKTVAKIPPSKSRDTASTMFNVSPRYVQEAKKLKETSPELLEEVRLGHKNFSEIKKEQRLQKIQKQREELQKEVLEKPKGKFNVIVIDPPWRYDGDIFPEQKDLLPSYEVEGNRGTTPYMTMSLDEIKKIKIPSKDDCVLWLWTTNLFLKYSFELLNEWGFELKSILTWDKQHIGTGRWLRSQTEHCILAVKGKPYFDNKKWSTLISEKRTTHSTKPEIFYKMVEEICAGRKLDYFARKERKGWDVYGDEIK
;
A
#
# COMPACT_ATOMS: atom_id res chain seq x y z
N MET A 1 -10.81 -29.54 31.34
CA MET A 1 -12.02 -28.69 31.42
C MET A 1 -12.25 -28.05 30.06
N GLU A 2 -13.51 -27.99 29.61
CA GLU A 2 -13.84 -27.41 28.30
C GLU A 2 -13.76 -25.87 28.31
N THR A 3 -13.40 -25.29 27.16
CA THR A 3 -13.40 -23.84 26.95
C THR A 3 -14.74 -23.38 26.39
N HIS A 4 -15.20 -22.22 26.84
CA HIS A 4 -16.38 -21.58 26.26
C HIS A 4 -16.00 -20.92 24.93
N LYS A 5 -16.87 -20.99 23.91
CA LYS A 5 -16.60 -20.43 22.56
C LYS A 5 -16.18 -18.94 22.55
N PHE A 6 -16.66 -18.16 23.53
CA PHE A 6 -16.28 -16.76 23.69
C PHE A 6 -14.85 -16.58 24.18
N ALA A 7 -14.31 -17.54 24.92
CA ALA A 7 -12.93 -17.49 25.34
C ALA A 7 -12.01 -17.55 24.11
N ASP A 8 -12.38 -18.31 23.08
CA ASP A 8 -11.58 -18.56 21.86
C ASP A 8 -11.44 -17.38 20.91
N ILE A 9 -12.17 -16.29 21.16
CA ILE A 9 -12.08 -15.02 20.41
C ILE A 9 -10.65 -14.47 20.40
N PHE A 10 -9.93 -14.63 21.51
CA PHE A 10 -8.55 -14.15 21.64
C PHE A 10 -7.55 -15.29 21.45
N PRO A 11 -6.38 -15.07 20.83
CA PRO A 11 -5.35 -16.11 20.72
C PRO A 11 -4.77 -16.48 22.10
N MET A 12 -4.26 -17.71 22.23
CA MET A 12 -3.44 -18.12 23.38
C MET A 12 -2.10 -17.36 23.34
N ILE A 13 -1.50 -17.11 24.50
CA ILE A 13 -0.14 -16.57 24.54
C ILE A 13 0.87 -17.71 24.38
N GLU A 14 1.99 -17.42 23.73
CA GLU A 14 3.04 -18.39 23.42
C GLU A 14 4.43 -17.84 23.77
N GLY A 15 5.44 -18.70 23.72
CA GLY A 15 6.85 -18.30 23.89
C GLY A 15 7.13 -17.62 25.23
N ASN A 16 7.78 -16.46 25.16
CA ASN A 16 8.28 -15.75 26.34
C ASN A 16 7.14 -15.21 27.23
N GLU A 17 6.02 -14.77 26.65
CA GLU A 17 4.88 -14.27 27.43
C GLU A 17 4.28 -15.36 28.32
N LEU A 18 4.17 -16.59 27.79
CA LEU A 18 3.69 -17.73 28.58
C LEU A 18 4.68 -18.09 29.69
N LYS A 19 5.98 -17.98 29.44
CA LYS A 19 7.03 -18.23 30.43
C LYS A 19 6.92 -17.23 31.59
N VAL A 20 6.83 -15.94 31.28
CA VAL A 20 6.65 -14.87 32.29
C VAL A 20 5.40 -15.11 33.13
N LEU A 21 4.27 -15.51 32.51
CA LEU A 21 3.04 -15.82 33.25
C LEU A 21 3.22 -17.02 34.21
N LYS A 22 3.96 -18.06 33.79
CA LYS A 22 4.22 -19.22 34.65
C LYS A 22 5.11 -18.86 35.84
N ASP A 23 6.15 -18.06 35.60
CA ASP A 23 7.08 -17.64 36.64
C ASP A 23 6.35 -16.80 37.71
N ASP A 24 5.48 -15.87 37.29
CA ASP A 24 4.61 -15.07 38.17
C ASP A 24 3.67 -15.95 39.01
N ILE A 25 2.97 -16.90 38.39
CA ILE A 25 2.08 -17.82 39.12
C ILE A 25 2.86 -18.72 40.08
N LYS A 26 4.11 -19.09 39.75
CA LYS A 26 4.96 -19.90 40.63
C LYS A 26 5.41 -19.12 41.87
N GLU A 27 5.70 -17.83 41.72
CA GLU A 27 6.17 -16.96 42.80
C GLU A 27 5.02 -16.51 43.72
N HIS A 28 3.89 -16.13 43.14
CA HIS A 28 2.79 -15.48 43.87
C HIS A 28 1.51 -16.32 43.97
N GLY A 29 1.49 -17.49 43.34
CA GLY A 29 0.28 -18.28 43.18
C GLY A 29 -0.69 -17.68 42.16
N LEU A 30 -1.80 -18.36 41.92
CA LEU A 30 -2.85 -17.82 41.05
C LEU A 30 -3.62 -16.70 41.78
N LEU A 31 -3.29 -15.45 41.47
CA LEU A 31 -3.94 -14.26 42.06
C LEU A 31 -5.35 -14.01 41.50
N ASN A 32 -5.52 -14.19 40.17
CA ASN A 32 -6.79 -13.95 39.49
C ASN A 32 -7.44 -15.30 39.12
N PRO A 33 -8.65 -15.62 39.60
CA PRO A 33 -9.29 -16.89 39.32
C PRO A 33 -9.59 -17.06 37.82
N ILE A 34 -9.82 -18.31 37.44
CA ILE A 34 -10.31 -18.70 36.12
C ILE A 34 -11.84 -18.60 36.16
N ILE A 35 -12.39 -17.81 35.24
CA ILE A 35 -13.82 -17.50 35.25
C ILE A 35 -14.56 -18.57 34.45
N LEU A 36 -15.60 -19.15 35.02
CA LEU A 36 -16.45 -20.17 34.43
C LEU A 36 -17.82 -19.61 34.02
N TYR A 37 -18.38 -20.11 32.92
CA TYR A 37 -19.76 -19.88 32.49
C TYR A 37 -20.29 -21.17 31.87
N ASP A 38 -21.48 -21.62 32.31
CA ASP A 38 -22.05 -22.93 31.95
C ASP A 38 -21.06 -24.10 32.12
N ASN A 39 -20.31 -24.11 33.23
CA ASN A 39 -19.24 -25.09 33.54
C ASN A 39 -18.08 -25.15 32.52
N LYS A 40 -17.95 -24.15 31.64
CA LYS A 40 -16.84 -24.00 30.70
C LYS A 40 -16.01 -22.76 31.02
N ILE A 41 -14.74 -22.75 30.64
CA ILE A 41 -13.85 -21.61 30.88
C ILE A 41 -14.27 -20.42 30.02
N LEU A 42 -14.74 -19.35 30.65
CA LEU A 42 -15.12 -18.08 30.01
C LEU A 42 -13.91 -17.14 29.88
N ASP A 43 -13.06 -17.03 30.91
CA ASP A 43 -11.80 -16.28 30.88
C ASP A 43 -10.72 -17.00 31.71
N GLY A 44 -9.45 -16.84 31.31
CA GLY A 44 -8.32 -17.42 32.05
C GLY A 44 -7.73 -18.69 31.43
N ARG A 45 -7.95 -18.96 30.14
CA ARG A 45 -7.36 -20.12 29.44
C ARG A 45 -5.84 -20.21 29.56
N ASN A 46 -5.14 -19.08 29.42
CA ASN A 46 -3.69 -19.01 29.62
C ASN A 46 -3.29 -19.35 31.07
N ARG A 47 -4.06 -18.86 32.06
CA ARG A 47 -3.82 -19.14 33.49
C ARG A 47 -4.07 -20.62 33.80
N PHE A 48 -5.16 -21.19 33.28
CA PHE A 48 -5.45 -22.62 33.40
C PHE A 48 -4.35 -23.49 32.80
N LYS A 49 -3.88 -23.16 31.58
CA LYS A 49 -2.75 -23.85 30.94
C LYS A 49 -1.47 -23.74 31.78
N ALA A 50 -1.13 -22.53 32.23
CA ALA A 50 0.06 -22.29 33.06
C ALA A 50 0.00 -23.08 34.38
N CYS A 51 -1.11 -23.01 35.12
CA CYS A 51 -1.34 -23.78 36.35
C CYS A 51 -1.15 -25.28 36.17
N ASN A 52 -1.74 -25.86 35.11
CA ASN A 52 -1.60 -27.29 34.82
C ASN A 52 -0.16 -27.68 34.49
N GLU A 53 0.57 -26.84 33.75
CA GLU A 53 1.95 -27.13 33.36
C GLU A 53 2.96 -27.00 34.51
N ILE A 54 2.69 -26.15 35.50
CA ILE A 54 3.56 -25.96 36.68
C ILE A 54 3.06 -26.68 37.93
N GLY A 55 1.94 -27.42 37.84
CA GLY A 55 1.39 -28.22 38.94
C GLY A 55 0.73 -27.43 40.07
N ILE A 56 0.27 -26.21 39.80
CA ILE A 56 -0.45 -25.38 40.79
C ILE A 56 -1.96 -25.59 40.62
N GLU A 57 -2.67 -25.83 41.73
CA GLU A 57 -4.12 -26.03 41.70
C GLU A 57 -4.85 -24.75 41.22
N PRO A 58 -5.61 -24.82 40.11
CA PRO A 58 -6.30 -23.64 39.60
C PRO A 58 -7.51 -23.27 40.46
N LYS A 59 -7.68 -21.98 40.74
CA LYS A 59 -8.85 -21.41 41.43
C LYS A 59 -9.91 -20.99 40.42
N PHE A 60 -11.17 -21.28 40.70
CA PHE A 60 -12.30 -21.01 39.79
C PHE A 60 -13.33 -20.08 40.42
N GLU A 61 -13.97 -19.26 39.59
CA GLU A 61 -15.09 -18.41 39.95
C GLU A 61 -16.17 -18.44 38.86
N THR A 62 -17.44 -18.57 39.23
CA THR A 62 -18.55 -18.61 38.26
C THR A 62 -19.06 -17.21 37.92
N TYR A 63 -19.08 -16.87 36.64
CA TYR A 63 -19.66 -15.63 36.13
C TYR A 63 -21.18 -15.62 36.31
N LYS A 64 -21.71 -14.58 36.96
CA LYS A 64 -23.15 -14.42 37.28
C LYS A 64 -23.88 -13.39 36.41
N GLY A 65 -23.18 -12.74 35.46
CA GLY A 65 -23.77 -11.70 34.62
C GLY A 65 -24.55 -12.25 33.42
N ASN A 66 -25.26 -11.36 32.72
CA ASN A 66 -26.13 -11.70 31.57
C ASN A 66 -25.51 -11.37 30.19
N LYS A 67 -24.31 -10.80 30.17
CA LYS A 67 -23.58 -10.40 28.96
C LYS A 67 -22.18 -11.02 28.91
N PRO A 68 -22.06 -12.35 28.80
CA PRO A 68 -20.78 -13.07 28.87
C PRO A 68 -19.80 -12.67 27.75
N LEU A 69 -20.28 -12.40 26.53
CA LEU A 69 -19.44 -11.95 25.41
C LEU A 69 -18.81 -10.57 25.67
N GLU A 70 -19.62 -9.58 26.07
CA GLU A 70 -19.13 -8.23 26.40
C GLU A 70 -18.13 -8.26 27.56
N PHE A 71 -18.35 -9.15 28.54
CA PHE A 71 -17.43 -9.35 29.67
C PHE A 71 -16.05 -9.84 29.22
N VAL A 72 -15.98 -10.87 28.37
CA VAL A 72 -14.71 -11.41 27.86
C VAL A 72 -13.96 -10.36 27.04
N ILE A 73 -14.68 -9.63 26.19
CA ILE A 73 -14.12 -8.54 25.37
C ILE A 73 -13.55 -7.43 26.25
N SER A 74 -14.31 -6.96 27.24
CA SER A 74 -13.89 -5.88 28.15
C SER A 74 -12.66 -6.24 28.99
N LEU A 75 -12.59 -7.47 29.50
CA LEU A 75 -11.43 -7.95 30.27
C LEU A 75 -10.15 -8.05 29.44
N ASN A 76 -10.27 -8.50 28.18
CA ASN A 76 -9.11 -8.75 27.33
C ASN A 76 -8.65 -7.50 26.57
N LEU A 77 -9.55 -6.61 26.16
CA LEU A 77 -9.19 -5.33 25.52
C LEU A 77 -8.34 -4.43 26.42
N LYS A 78 -8.63 -4.39 27.72
CA LYS A 78 -7.85 -3.57 28.67
C LYS A 78 -6.48 -4.15 29.00
N ARG A 79 -6.29 -5.46 28.81
CA ARG A 79 -5.08 -6.19 29.22
C ARG A 79 -4.15 -6.53 28.04
N ARG A 80 -4.64 -6.45 26.80
CA ARG A 80 -3.85 -6.75 25.60
C ARG A 80 -3.63 -5.48 24.77
N HIS A 81 -2.37 -5.17 24.50
CA HIS A 81 -2.00 -4.15 23.51
C HIS A 81 -2.18 -4.71 22.09
N LEU A 82 -3.43 -4.86 21.65
CA LEU A 82 -3.74 -5.30 20.29
C LEU A 82 -3.48 -4.16 19.30
N THR A 83 -2.87 -4.50 18.17
CA THR A 83 -2.82 -3.61 17.01
C THR A 83 -4.22 -3.41 16.42
N GLN A 84 -4.46 -2.29 15.73
CA GLN A 84 -5.74 -2.04 15.05
C GLN A 84 -6.08 -3.14 14.03
N SER A 85 -5.07 -3.72 13.36
CA SER A 85 -5.22 -4.87 12.46
C SER A 85 -5.69 -6.12 13.19
N GLN A 86 -5.04 -6.49 14.30
CA GLN A 86 -5.49 -7.61 15.14
C GLN A 86 -6.92 -7.41 15.64
N ALA A 87 -7.22 -6.22 16.16
CA ALA A 87 -8.56 -5.88 16.65
C ALA A 87 -9.62 -5.97 15.54
N GLY A 88 -9.27 -5.63 14.29
CA GLY A 88 -10.13 -5.83 13.12
C GLY A 88 -10.42 -7.30 12.81
N VAL A 89 -9.41 -8.16 12.88
CA VAL A 89 -9.57 -9.61 12.68
C VAL A 89 -10.40 -10.24 13.79
N ILE A 90 -10.16 -9.85 15.04
CA ILE A 90 -10.93 -10.33 16.18
C ILE A 90 -12.39 -9.85 16.08
N ALA A 91 -12.63 -8.58 15.72
CA ALA A 91 -13.96 -8.07 15.47
C ALA A 91 -14.72 -8.88 14.40
N LEU A 92 -14.06 -9.29 13.31
CA LEU A 92 -14.65 -10.17 12.31
C LEU A 92 -15.07 -11.53 12.90
N SER A 93 -14.25 -12.12 13.78
CA SER A 93 -14.57 -13.41 14.43
C SER A 93 -15.78 -13.35 15.37
N VAL A 94 -16.07 -12.16 15.90
CA VAL A 94 -17.19 -11.92 16.84
C VAL A 94 -18.51 -11.68 16.12
N MET A 95 -18.51 -11.28 14.84
CA MET A 95 -19.74 -11.01 14.10
C MET A 95 -20.76 -12.16 14.12
N PRO A 96 -20.38 -13.43 13.84
CA PRO A 96 -21.34 -14.55 13.88
C PRO A 96 -21.94 -14.78 15.28
N LEU A 97 -21.16 -14.50 16.34
CA LEU A 97 -21.61 -14.64 17.73
C LEU A 97 -22.64 -13.56 18.08
N LEU A 98 -22.43 -12.33 17.61
CA LEU A 98 -23.39 -11.23 17.78
C LEU A 98 -24.68 -11.51 17.02
N GLU A 99 -24.58 -12.09 15.83
CA GLU A 99 -25.73 -12.50 15.02
C GLU A 99 -26.54 -13.59 15.74
N GLU A 100 -25.88 -14.62 16.28
CA GLU A 100 -26.52 -15.68 17.07
C GLU A 100 -27.21 -15.15 18.34
N GLU A 101 -26.55 -14.25 19.09
CA GLU A 101 -27.15 -13.61 20.26
C GLU A 101 -28.36 -12.74 19.89
N ALA A 102 -28.26 -11.98 18.80
CA ALA A 102 -29.36 -11.16 18.30
C ALA A 102 -30.56 -12.02 17.88
N GLU A 103 -30.33 -13.17 17.23
CA GLU A 103 -31.38 -14.13 16.90
C GLU A 103 -32.04 -14.75 18.14
N LYS A 104 -31.26 -15.14 19.15
CA LYS A 104 -31.81 -15.66 20.42
C LYS A 104 -32.70 -14.64 21.12
N ARG A 105 -32.25 -13.38 21.21
CA ARG A 105 -33.04 -12.28 21.78
C ARG A 105 -34.32 -12.06 20.99
N ARG A 106 -34.27 -12.12 19.65
CA ARG A 106 -35.45 -12.01 18.79
C ARG A 106 -36.44 -13.16 19.03
N ARG A 107 -35.97 -14.40 19.16
CA ARG A 107 -36.83 -15.57 19.44
C ARG A 107 -37.52 -15.46 20.81
N LEU A 108 -36.78 -15.08 21.85
CA LEU A 108 -37.32 -14.87 23.20
C LEU A 108 -38.38 -13.75 23.20
N SER A 109 -38.08 -12.64 22.53
CA SER A 109 -39.02 -11.52 22.36
C SER A 109 -40.32 -11.94 21.65
N ILE A 110 -40.23 -12.75 20.60
CA ILE A 110 -41.42 -13.30 19.90
C ILE A 110 -42.23 -14.22 20.83
N SER A 111 -41.55 -15.08 21.61
CA SER A 111 -42.21 -15.96 22.57
C SER A 111 -42.89 -15.20 23.70
N GLU A 112 -42.30 -14.11 24.17
CA GLU A 112 -42.83 -13.27 25.25
C GLU A 112 -44.01 -12.42 24.77
N PHE A 113 -43.94 -11.90 23.55
CA PHE A 113 -45.06 -11.24 22.87
C PHE A 113 -46.27 -12.18 22.75
N ARG A 114 -46.06 -13.44 22.34
CA ARG A 114 -47.13 -14.45 22.25
C ARG A 114 -47.79 -14.76 23.60
N LYS A 115 -47.05 -14.67 24.71
CA LYS A 115 -47.57 -14.96 26.06
C LYS A 115 -48.28 -13.77 26.70
N THR A 116 -47.84 -12.54 26.43
CA THR A 116 -48.23 -11.36 27.21
C THR A 116 -48.95 -10.28 26.40
N GLY A 117 -48.96 -10.37 25.07
CA GLY A 117 -49.53 -9.37 24.17
C GLY A 117 -48.78 -8.02 24.13
N LYS A 118 -47.71 -7.86 24.91
CA LYS A 118 -46.93 -6.62 24.98
C LYS A 118 -45.83 -6.59 23.93
N THR A 119 -45.84 -5.59 23.07
CA THR A 119 -44.81 -5.36 22.05
C THR A 119 -43.47 -5.02 22.70
N VAL A 120 -42.47 -5.89 22.54
CA VAL A 120 -41.09 -5.56 22.91
C VAL A 120 -40.54 -4.57 21.88
N ALA A 121 -39.78 -3.56 22.33
CA ALA A 121 -39.23 -2.50 21.49
C ALA A 121 -38.51 -3.07 20.25
N LYS A 122 -38.78 -2.48 19.06
CA LYS A 122 -38.08 -2.81 17.80
C LYS A 122 -36.57 -2.65 18.03
N ILE A 123 -35.85 -3.76 18.14
CA ILE A 123 -34.38 -3.75 18.10
C ILE A 123 -34.01 -3.39 16.66
N PRO A 124 -33.34 -2.24 16.41
CA PRO A 124 -32.88 -1.92 15.08
C PRO A 124 -31.96 -3.04 14.58
N PRO A 125 -31.93 -3.34 13.27
CA PRO A 125 -30.94 -4.25 12.73
C PRO A 125 -29.56 -3.66 13.02
N SER A 126 -28.92 -4.13 14.09
CA SER A 126 -27.51 -3.88 14.32
C SER A 126 -26.80 -4.53 13.13
N LYS A 127 -26.12 -3.70 12.34
CA LYS A 127 -25.10 -4.23 11.44
C LYS A 127 -24.05 -4.84 12.36
N SER A 128 -24.01 -6.16 12.44
CA SER A 128 -23.10 -6.94 13.30
C SER A 128 -21.65 -6.45 13.19
N ARG A 129 -21.25 -6.03 11.99
CA ARG A 129 -19.98 -5.35 11.70
C ARG A 129 -19.76 -4.08 12.52
N ASP A 130 -20.73 -3.17 12.56
CA ASP A 130 -20.58 -1.86 13.22
C ASP A 130 -20.59 -2.04 14.76
N THR A 131 -21.38 -2.99 15.26
CA THR A 131 -21.34 -3.37 16.69
C THR A 131 -20.00 -4.00 17.06
N ALA A 132 -19.48 -4.94 16.27
CA ALA A 132 -18.16 -5.51 16.49
C ALA A 132 -17.05 -4.44 16.41
N SER A 133 -17.14 -3.53 15.44
CA SER A 133 -16.16 -2.44 15.27
C SER A 133 -16.10 -1.53 16.51
N THR A 134 -17.27 -1.16 17.06
CA THR A 134 -17.37 -0.36 18.29
C THR A 134 -16.85 -1.13 19.50
N MET A 135 -17.20 -2.42 19.63
CA MET A 135 -16.72 -3.26 20.74
C MET A 135 -15.20 -3.31 20.82
N PHE A 136 -14.52 -3.37 19.68
CA PHE A 136 -13.06 -3.47 19.59
C PHE A 136 -12.35 -2.12 19.36
N ASN A 137 -13.09 -1.00 19.37
CA ASN A 137 -12.57 0.34 19.10
C ASN A 137 -11.74 0.41 17.79
N VAL A 138 -12.29 -0.14 16.70
CA VAL A 138 -11.69 -0.13 15.36
C VAL A 138 -12.62 0.48 14.33
N SER A 139 -12.04 1.02 13.26
CA SER A 139 -12.85 1.47 12.12
C SER A 139 -13.50 0.28 11.40
N PRO A 140 -14.76 0.37 10.92
CA PRO A 140 -15.41 -0.69 10.13
C PRO A 140 -14.63 -1.13 8.89
N ARG A 141 -13.71 -0.29 8.39
CA ARG A 141 -12.78 -0.64 7.31
C ARG A 141 -11.86 -1.80 7.69
N TYR A 142 -11.38 -1.86 8.93
CA TYR A 142 -10.49 -2.94 9.39
C TYR A 142 -11.21 -4.29 9.40
N VAL A 143 -12.50 -4.32 9.75
CA VAL A 143 -13.31 -5.54 9.68
C VAL A 143 -13.56 -5.96 8.22
N GLN A 144 -13.76 -4.99 7.33
CA GLN A 144 -13.92 -5.27 5.90
C GLN A 144 -12.63 -5.81 5.25
N GLU A 145 -11.48 -5.24 5.62
CA GLU A 145 -10.16 -5.74 5.18
C GLU A 145 -9.91 -7.16 5.70
N ALA A 146 -10.20 -7.42 6.98
CA ALA A 146 -10.15 -8.77 7.54
C ALA A 146 -11.05 -9.74 6.77
N LYS A 147 -12.27 -9.32 6.42
CA LYS A 147 -13.20 -10.16 5.64
C LYS A 147 -12.64 -10.49 4.26
N LYS A 148 -12.11 -9.49 3.56
CA LYS A 148 -11.46 -9.69 2.25
C LYS A 148 -10.30 -10.67 2.37
N LEU A 149 -9.45 -10.48 3.38
CA LEU A 149 -8.29 -11.35 3.60
C LEU A 149 -8.70 -12.78 3.96
N LYS A 150 -9.78 -12.97 4.72
CA LYS A 150 -10.38 -14.28 4.99
C LYS A 150 -10.82 -15.00 3.72
N GLU A 151 -11.32 -14.26 2.72
CA GLU A 151 -11.78 -14.82 1.44
C GLU A 151 -10.61 -15.09 0.48
N THR A 152 -9.58 -14.24 0.47
CA THR A 152 -8.46 -14.35 -0.49
C THR A 152 -7.27 -15.16 0.01
N SER A 153 -6.95 -15.07 1.31
CA SER A 153 -5.70 -15.58 1.91
C SER A 153 -5.87 -15.86 3.43
N PRO A 154 -6.55 -16.95 3.81
CA PRO A 154 -6.81 -17.30 5.22
C PRO A 154 -5.54 -17.41 6.08
N GLU A 155 -4.43 -17.86 5.51
CA GLU A 155 -3.13 -17.97 6.18
C GLU A 155 -2.60 -16.59 6.62
N LEU A 156 -2.73 -15.57 5.78
CA LEU A 156 -2.31 -14.20 6.12
C LEU A 156 -3.22 -13.58 7.18
N LEU A 157 -4.50 -13.98 7.22
CA LEU A 157 -5.42 -13.55 8.26
C LEU A 157 -4.97 -14.06 9.64
N GLU A 158 -4.48 -15.29 9.72
CA GLU A 158 -3.95 -15.87 10.96
C GLU A 158 -2.66 -15.17 11.41
N GLU A 159 -1.74 -14.85 10.50
CA GLU A 159 -0.54 -14.04 10.82
C GLU A 159 -0.91 -12.67 11.41
N VAL A 160 -1.96 -12.03 10.89
CA VAL A 160 -2.49 -10.79 11.47
C VAL A 160 -3.13 -11.05 12.83
N ARG A 161 -3.88 -12.15 13.01
CA ARG A 161 -4.51 -12.51 14.29
C ARG A 161 -3.47 -12.72 15.39
N LEU A 162 -2.35 -13.38 15.06
CA LEU A 162 -1.22 -13.63 15.95
C LEU A 162 -0.39 -12.37 16.21
N GLY A 163 -0.46 -11.37 15.33
CA GLY A 163 0.25 -10.09 15.46
C GLY A 163 1.62 -10.06 14.81
N HIS A 164 1.95 -11.06 13.99
CA HIS A 164 3.21 -11.10 13.23
C HIS A 164 3.21 -10.12 12.06
N LYS A 165 2.02 -9.80 11.53
CA LYS A 165 1.83 -8.86 10.42
C LYS A 165 0.67 -7.90 10.67
N ASN A 166 0.69 -6.76 9.98
CA ASN A 166 -0.46 -5.86 9.88
C ASN A 166 -0.97 -5.73 8.43
N PHE A 167 -2.17 -5.14 8.27
CA PHE A 167 -2.79 -5.00 6.94
C PHE A 167 -1.97 -4.16 5.96
N SER A 168 -1.18 -3.19 6.45
CA SER A 168 -0.35 -2.35 5.58
C SER A 168 0.81 -3.13 4.98
N GLU A 169 1.46 -3.99 5.77
CA GLU A 169 2.55 -4.86 5.33
C GLU A 169 2.09 -5.86 4.27
N ILE A 170 0.95 -6.51 4.50
CA ILE A 170 0.38 -7.48 3.57
C ILE A 170 0.07 -6.83 2.21
N LYS A 171 -0.56 -5.65 2.21
CA LYS A 171 -0.85 -4.91 0.98
C LYS A 171 0.42 -4.56 0.20
N LYS A 172 1.48 -4.18 0.92
CA LYS A 172 2.79 -3.89 0.31
C LYS A 172 3.38 -5.14 -0.36
N GLU A 173 3.38 -6.27 0.32
CA GLU A 173 3.90 -7.54 -0.21
C GLU A 173 3.13 -8.02 -1.45
N GLN A 174 1.79 -8.05 -1.38
CA GLN A 174 0.95 -8.46 -2.51
C GLN A 174 1.17 -7.58 -3.75
N ARG A 175 1.40 -6.27 -3.54
CA ARG A 175 1.72 -5.34 -4.63
C ARG A 175 3.08 -5.63 -5.24
N LEU A 176 4.12 -5.81 -4.42
CA LEU A 176 5.47 -6.13 -4.93
C LEU A 176 5.46 -7.40 -5.77
N GLN A 177 4.70 -8.42 -5.34
CA GLN A 177 4.50 -9.64 -6.11
C GLN A 177 3.79 -9.36 -7.45
N LYS A 178 2.76 -8.51 -7.47
CA LYS A 178 2.07 -8.13 -8.70
C LYS A 178 2.98 -7.37 -9.67
N ILE A 179 3.77 -6.41 -9.18
CA ILE A 179 4.74 -5.65 -9.98
C ILE A 179 5.80 -6.60 -10.55
N GLN A 180 6.32 -7.50 -9.73
CA GLN A 180 7.31 -8.48 -10.15
C GLN A 180 6.75 -9.40 -11.26
N LYS A 181 5.52 -9.89 -11.09
CA LYS A 181 4.85 -10.69 -12.12
C LYS A 181 4.64 -9.92 -13.41
N GLN A 182 4.20 -8.65 -13.32
CA GLN A 182 4.07 -7.78 -14.50
C GLN A 182 5.44 -7.53 -15.17
N ARG A 183 6.52 -7.39 -14.39
CA ARG A 183 7.89 -7.26 -14.91
C ARG A 183 8.29 -8.50 -15.71
N GLU A 184 8.02 -9.68 -15.18
CA GLU A 184 8.32 -10.95 -15.84
C GLU A 184 7.46 -11.18 -17.09
N GLU A 185 6.21 -10.72 -17.10
CA GLU A 185 5.32 -10.77 -18.26
C GLU A 185 5.80 -9.80 -19.36
N LEU A 186 6.08 -8.54 -19.03
CA LEU A 186 6.57 -7.53 -19.99
C LEU A 186 7.98 -7.87 -20.52
N GLN A 187 8.85 -8.46 -19.70
CA GLN A 187 10.17 -8.91 -20.17
C GLN A 187 10.09 -10.03 -21.20
N LYS A 188 8.96 -10.76 -21.29
CA LYS A 188 8.75 -11.78 -22.32
C LYS A 188 8.35 -11.18 -23.66
N GLU A 189 7.73 -10.00 -23.68
CA GLU A 189 7.46 -9.24 -24.89
C GLU A 189 8.72 -8.44 -25.26
N VAL A 190 9.57 -9.03 -26.10
CA VAL A 190 10.79 -8.37 -26.56
C VAL A 190 10.39 -7.26 -27.53
N LEU A 191 10.32 -6.03 -27.03
CA LEU A 191 10.18 -4.85 -27.86
C LEU A 191 11.41 -4.74 -28.78
N GLU A 192 11.20 -4.74 -30.09
CA GLU A 192 12.31 -4.58 -31.04
C GLU A 192 12.95 -3.20 -30.84
N LYS A 193 14.26 -3.19 -30.53
CA LYS A 193 15.00 -1.95 -30.38
C LYS A 193 15.02 -1.17 -31.70
N PRO A 194 14.94 0.17 -31.64
CA PRO A 194 14.99 1.00 -32.84
C PRO A 194 16.29 0.74 -33.62
N LYS A 195 16.16 0.45 -34.92
CA LYS A 195 17.28 0.11 -35.79
C LYS A 195 17.97 1.38 -36.30
N GLY A 196 19.28 1.47 -36.15
CA GLY A 196 20.11 2.58 -36.65
C GLY A 196 20.33 3.72 -35.65
N LYS A 197 20.94 4.81 -36.13
CA LYS A 197 21.29 6.00 -35.32
C LYS A 197 20.42 7.20 -35.68
N PHE A 198 20.21 8.10 -34.71
CA PHE A 198 19.27 9.22 -34.79
C PHE A 198 19.95 10.59 -34.73
N ASN A 199 19.35 11.57 -35.39
CA ASN A 199 19.78 12.97 -35.34
C ASN A 199 19.13 13.71 -34.16
N VAL A 200 17.93 13.28 -33.76
CA VAL A 200 17.18 13.88 -32.65
C VAL A 200 16.61 12.76 -31.79
N ILE A 201 16.81 12.83 -30.48
CA ILE A 201 16.28 11.85 -29.54
C ILE A 201 15.54 12.60 -28.44
N VAL A 202 14.29 12.21 -28.18
CA VAL A 202 13.53 12.61 -27.00
C VAL A 202 13.52 11.43 -26.04
N ILE A 203 13.80 11.66 -24.77
CA ILE A 203 13.75 10.62 -23.74
C ILE A 203 12.91 11.14 -22.58
N ASP A 204 11.90 10.37 -22.18
CA ASP A 204 11.13 10.58 -20.95
C ASP A 204 11.30 9.38 -20.02
N PRO A 205 12.41 9.31 -19.25
CA PRO A 205 12.73 8.11 -18.48
C PRO A 205 11.63 7.79 -17.47
N PRO A 206 11.32 6.50 -17.25
CA PRO A 206 10.36 6.10 -16.24
C PRO A 206 11.02 6.13 -14.86
N TRP A 207 11.30 7.34 -14.35
CA TRP A 207 12.03 7.57 -13.11
C TRP A 207 11.42 6.79 -11.94
N ARG A 208 12.24 5.96 -11.27
CA ARG A 208 11.84 5.29 -10.03
C ARG A 208 11.97 6.23 -8.84
N TYR A 209 10.86 6.55 -8.20
CA TYR A 209 10.83 7.36 -6.97
C TYR A 209 10.83 6.46 -5.74
N ASP A 210 11.96 5.82 -5.47
CA ASP A 210 12.17 4.99 -4.28
C ASP A 210 13.13 5.65 -3.29
N GLY A 211 13.26 5.02 -2.12
CA GLY A 211 14.15 5.48 -1.06
C GLY A 211 15.64 5.21 -1.32
N ASP A 212 15.99 4.53 -2.42
CA ASP A 212 17.37 4.13 -2.70
C ASP A 212 18.18 5.30 -3.28
N ILE A 213 17.53 6.23 -3.99
CA ILE A 213 18.18 7.44 -4.55
C ILE A 213 18.45 8.49 -3.46
N PHE A 214 17.77 8.41 -2.31
CA PHE A 214 18.00 9.29 -1.17
C PHE A 214 17.95 8.49 0.14
N PRO A 215 19.01 7.76 0.50
CA PRO A 215 19.04 6.96 1.72
C PRO A 215 18.72 7.78 2.97
N GLU A 216 19.22 9.03 3.01
CA GLU A 216 18.98 10.00 4.09
C GLU A 216 17.57 10.60 4.10
N GLN A 217 16.81 10.41 3.03
CA GLN A 217 15.43 10.89 2.88
C GLN A 217 14.45 9.74 2.60
N LYS A 218 14.83 8.50 2.92
CA LYS A 218 14.01 7.30 2.66
C LYS A 218 12.64 7.36 3.34
N ASP A 219 12.56 7.92 4.54
CA ASP A 219 11.31 8.15 5.28
C ASP A 219 10.56 9.40 4.83
N LEU A 220 11.18 10.19 3.96
CA LEU A 220 10.83 11.57 3.63
C LEU A 220 10.37 11.75 2.17
N LEU A 221 10.70 10.79 1.32
CA LEU A 221 10.18 10.69 -0.04
C LEU A 221 8.79 10.06 0.00
N PRO A 222 7.84 10.54 -0.82
CA PRO A 222 6.65 9.76 -1.07
C PRO A 222 7.15 8.42 -1.61
N SER A 223 6.88 7.33 -0.92
CA SER A 223 6.92 6.04 -1.58
C SER A 223 5.77 6.06 -2.58
N TYR A 224 6.09 6.39 -3.83
CA TYR A 224 5.17 6.29 -4.96
C TYR A 224 4.72 4.82 -5.19
N GLU A 225 5.28 3.90 -4.41
CA GLU A 225 4.96 2.48 -4.31
C GLU A 225 4.01 2.10 -3.16
N VAL A 226 3.65 3.02 -2.25
CA VAL A 226 2.67 2.74 -1.18
C VAL A 226 1.30 3.24 -1.60
N GLU A 227 0.35 2.32 -1.77
CA GLU A 227 -1.06 2.65 -1.98
C GLU A 227 -1.56 3.54 -0.83
N GLY A 228 -2.14 4.69 -1.18
CA GLY A 228 -2.64 5.69 -0.23
C GLY A 228 -1.94 7.05 -0.33
N ASN A 229 -0.75 7.11 -0.94
CA ASN A 229 -0.10 8.37 -1.28
C ASN A 229 -0.59 8.90 -2.64
N ARG A 230 -0.93 10.20 -2.70
CA ARG A 230 -1.28 10.89 -3.95
C ARG A 230 -0.08 10.85 -4.91
N GLY A 231 -0.10 9.95 -5.90
CA GLY A 231 0.91 9.94 -6.97
C GLY A 231 1.34 8.58 -7.54
N THR A 232 0.82 7.46 -7.05
CA THR A 232 1.24 6.11 -7.50
C THR A 232 1.14 5.94 -9.02
N THR A 233 2.24 5.61 -9.68
CA THR A 233 2.31 5.40 -11.13
C THR A 233 1.97 3.95 -11.50
N PRO A 234 1.08 3.70 -12.48
CA PRO A 234 0.68 2.35 -12.90
C PRO A 234 1.66 1.68 -13.87
N TYR A 235 2.78 2.33 -14.21
CA TYR A 235 3.77 1.87 -15.19
C TYR A 235 5.08 1.45 -14.51
N MET A 236 5.84 0.58 -15.20
CA MET A 236 7.15 0.10 -14.75
C MET A 236 8.13 1.28 -14.65
N THR A 237 8.93 1.31 -13.59
CA THR A 237 9.96 2.34 -13.38
C THR A 237 11.36 1.74 -13.42
N MET A 238 12.36 2.57 -13.72
CA MET A 238 13.77 2.19 -13.81
C MET A 238 14.59 2.95 -12.76
N SER A 239 15.54 2.24 -12.14
CA SER A 239 16.57 2.86 -11.29
C SER A 239 17.49 3.75 -12.11
N LEU A 240 18.19 4.68 -11.44
CA LEU A 240 19.19 5.53 -12.10
C LEU A 240 20.29 4.70 -12.78
N ASP A 241 20.72 3.59 -12.19
CA ASP A 241 21.76 2.73 -12.76
C ASP A 241 21.27 1.98 -14.00
N GLU A 242 20.00 1.54 -14.01
CA GLU A 242 19.40 0.96 -15.20
C GLU A 242 19.28 2.00 -16.33
N ILE A 243 18.90 3.25 -16.00
CA ILE A 243 18.83 4.35 -16.98
C ILE A 243 20.22 4.71 -17.51
N LYS A 244 21.23 4.83 -16.64
CA LYS A 244 22.63 5.12 -17.02
C LYS A 244 23.15 4.12 -18.06
N LYS A 245 22.82 2.83 -17.90
CA LYS A 245 23.27 1.75 -18.79
C LYS A 245 22.61 1.73 -20.17
N ILE A 246 21.61 2.59 -20.43
CA ILE A 246 20.96 2.66 -21.74
C ILE A 246 21.97 3.15 -22.79
N LYS A 247 22.17 2.34 -23.83
CA LYS A 247 22.96 2.74 -25.00
C LYS A 247 22.13 3.63 -25.92
N ILE A 248 22.35 4.94 -25.83
CA ILE A 248 21.63 5.93 -26.65
C ILE A 248 22.04 5.78 -28.12
N PRO A 249 21.10 5.51 -29.06
CA PRO A 249 21.39 5.31 -30.47
C PRO A 249 21.65 6.64 -31.21
N SER A 250 22.58 7.47 -30.72
CA SER A 250 22.88 8.78 -31.30
C SER A 250 23.82 8.69 -32.50
N LYS A 251 23.62 9.58 -33.49
CA LYS A 251 24.68 9.95 -34.44
C LYS A 251 25.77 10.79 -33.74
N ASP A 252 26.86 11.06 -34.45
CA ASP A 252 27.96 11.88 -33.95
C ASP A 252 27.52 13.35 -33.79
N ASP A 253 26.64 13.81 -34.70
CA ASP A 253 25.91 15.06 -34.58
C ASP A 253 24.44 14.77 -34.20
N CYS A 254 24.10 15.00 -32.93
CA CYS A 254 22.79 14.63 -32.37
C CYS A 254 22.27 15.66 -31.37
N VAL A 255 20.97 15.94 -31.42
CA VAL A 255 20.23 16.67 -30.38
C VAL A 255 19.55 15.67 -29.45
N LEU A 256 19.66 15.88 -28.14
CA LEU A 256 18.96 15.14 -27.10
C LEU A 256 18.05 16.08 -26.32
N TRP A 257 16.79 15.66 -26.17
CA TRP A 257 15.82 16.27 -25.27
C TRP A 257 15.49 15.29 -24.15
N LEU A 258 15.93 15.59 -22.93
CA LEU A 258 15.75 14.72 -21.76
C LEU A 258 14.73 15.33 -20.81
N TRP A 259 13.55 14.73 -20.72
CA TRP A 259 12.54 15.10 -19.73
C TRP A 259 12.96 14.67 -18.33
N THR A 260 12.78 15.57 -17.37
CA THR A 260 13.12 15.38 -15.97
C THR A 260 12.17 16.15 -15.06
N THR A 261 12.14 15.77 -13.79
CA THR A 261 11.39 16.47 -12.75
C THR A 261 12.34 17.21 -11.82
N ASN A 262 11.80 18.09 -10.98
CA ASN A 262 12.59 18.83 -9.99
C ASN A 262 13.51 17.93 -9.15
N LEU A 263 13.05 16.72 -8.82
CA LEU A 263 13.80 15.77 -8.00
C LEU A 263 15.00 15.17 -8.75
N PHE A 264 14.83 14.91 -10.06
CA PHE A 264 15.80 14.19 -10.87
C PHE A 264 16.76 15.11 -11.63
N LEU A 265 16.54 16.42 -11.62
CA LEU A 265 17.31 17.39 -12.39
C LEU A 265 18.83 17.26 -12.19
N LYS A 266 19.28 17.10 -10.94
CA LYS A 266 20.71 16.89 -10.61
C LYS A 266 21.28 15.64 -11.30
N TYR A 267 20.54 14.53 -11.26
CA TYR A 267 20.97 13.23 -11.79
C TYR A 267 20.88 13.21 -13.32
N SER A 268 19.98 13.99 -13.89
CA SER A 268 19.88 14.14 -15.34
C SER A 268 21.18 14.70 -15.94
N PHE A 269 21.91 15.58 -15.24
CA PHE A 269 23.22 16.05 -15.70
C PHE A 269 24.28 14.94 -15.68
N GLU A 270 24.25 14.04 -14.70
CA GLU A 270 25.12 12.86 -14.69
C GLU A 270 24.85 11.94 -15.89
N LEU A 271 23.58 11.76 -16.26
CA LEU A 271 23.20 10.98 -17.44
C LEU A 271 23.74 11.59 -18.74
N LEU A 272 23.69 12.92 -18.88
CA LEU A 272 24.24 13.58 -20.06
C LEU A 272 25.73 13.30 -20.22
N ASN A 273 26.50 13.38 -19.12
CA ASN A 273 27.92 13.09 -19.13
C ASN A 273 28.20 11.63 -19.54
N GLU A 274 27.47 10.67 -18.95
CA GLU A 274 27.61 9.25 -19.27
C GLU A 274 27.28 8.95 -20.75
N TRP A 275 26.28 9.63 -21.31
CA TRP A 275 25.86 9.46 -22.70
C TRP A 275 26.68 10.29 -23.70
N GLY A 276 27.61 11.13 -23.22
CA GLY A 276 28.48 11.99 -24.02
C GLY A 276 27.75 13.16 -24.67
N PHE A 277 26.78 13.76 -23.98
CA PHE A 277 26.04 14.95 -24.44
C PHE A 277 26.40 16.16 -23.57
N GLU A 278 26.51 17.32 -24.21
CA GLU A 278 26.76 18.60 -23.56
C GLU A 278 25.44 19.35 -23.36
N LEU A 279 25.17 19.78 -22.12
CA LEU A 279 24.03 20.65 -21.79
C LEU A 279 24.10 21.98 -22.57
N LYS A 280 22.98 22.42 -23.14
CA LYS A 280 22.87 23.74 -23.80
C LYS A 280 21.82 24.65 -23.17
N SER A 281 20.62 24.12 -22.91
CA SER A 281 19.55 24.91 -22.30
C SER A 281 18.54 24.01 -21.61
N ILE A 282 17.67 24.59 -20.79
CA ILE A 282 16.58 23.88 -20.12
C ILE A 282 15.27 24.54 -20.52
N LEU A 283 14.42 23.75 -21.16
CA LEU A 283 13.02 24.09 -21.39
C LEU A 283 12.22 23.76 -20.13
N THR A 284 11.35 24.66 -19.71
CA THR A 284 10.42 24.45 -18.61
C THR A 284 9.00 24.39 -19.14
N TRP A 285 8.29 23.33 -18.78
CA TRP A 285 6.86 23.19 -19.01
C TRP A 285 6.11 23.65 -17.76
N ASP A 286 5.41 24.77 -17.88
CA ASP A 286 4.40 25.22 -16.93
C ASP A 286 3.08 24.50 -17.20
N LYS A 287 2.67 23.65 -16.24
CA LYS A 287 1.43 22.86 -16.34
C LYS A 287 0.15 23.66 -16.07
N GLN A 288 0.28 24.94 -15.71
CA GLN A 288 -0.81 25.87 -15.35
C GLN A 288 -1.66 25.42 -14.15
N HIS A 289 -1.23 24.37 -13.44
CA HIS A 289 -1.90 23.88 -12.24
C HIS A 289 -0.88 23.37 -11.24
N ILE A 290 -1.02 23.82 -9.99
CA ILE A 290 -0.15 23.42 -8.89
C ILE A 290 -0.40 21.94 -8.54
N GLY A 291 0.62 21.11 -8.71
CA GLY A 291 0.61 19.69 -8.38
C GLY A 291 0.95 19.41 -6.92
N THR A 292 1.40 18.19 -6.63
CA THR A 292 1.87 17.79 -5.30
C THR A 292 3.30 18.27 -5.06
N GLY A 293 3.70 18.37 -3.80
CA GLY A 293 5.06 18.71 -3.43
C GLY A 293 5.16 19.00 -1.94
N ARG A 294 6.36 18.80 -1.39
CA ARG A 294 6.59 18.87 0.05
C ARG A 294 7.02 20.26 0.50
N TRP A 295 8.14 20.74 -0.05
CA TRP A 295 8.68 22.07 0.25
C TRP A 295 8.04 23.12 -0.65
N LEU A 296 8.12 22.87 -1.97
CA LEU A 296 7.41 23.62 -2.99
C LEU A 296 6.45 22.67 -3.69
N ARG A 297 5.29 23.20 -4.09
CA ARG A 297 4.28 22.44 -4.84
C ARG A 297 4.68 22.41 -6.31
N SER A 298 4.77 21.21 -6.90
CA SER A 298 5.27 21.03 -8.27
C SER A 298 4.26 21.52 -9.30
N GLN A 299 4.53 22.65 -9.96
CA GLN A 299 3.78 23.12 -11.13
C GLN A 299 4.52 22.85 -12.43
N THR A 300 5.85 22.76 -12.37
CA THR A 300 6.72 22.63 -13.54
C THR A 300 7.17 21.20 -13.79
N GLU A 301 7.50 20.92 -15.05
CA GLU A 301 8.40 19.84 -15.48
C GLU A 301 9.50 20.46 -16.35
N HIS A 302 10.67 19.82 -16.44
CA HIS A 302 11.80 20.35 -17.19
C HIS A 302 12.21 19.39 -18.31
N CYS A 303 12.68 19.93 -19.43
CA CYS A 303 13.23 19.17 -20.53
C CYS A 303 14.59 19.76 -20.90
N ILE A 304 15.64 18.97 -20.73
CA ILE A 304 17.00 19.40 -20.95
C ILE A 304 17.34 19.27 -22.42
N LEU A 305 17.74 20.38 -23.04
CA LEU A 305 18.34 20.40 -24.38
C LEU A 305 19.85 20.17 -24.23
N ALA A 306 20.32 19.06 -24.80
CA ALA A 306 21.72 18.71 -24.86
C ALA A 306 22.13 18.32 -26.28
N VAL A 307 23.41 18.44 -26.62
CA VAL A 307 23.92 18.12 -27.96
C VAL A 307 25.19 17.29 -27.91
N LYS A 308 25.39 16.50 -28.96
CA LYS A 308 26.63 15.81 -29.28
C LYS A 308 27.08 16.28 -30.66
N GLY A 309 28.36 16.64 -30.80
CA GLY A 309 28.89 17.20 -32.05
C GLY A 309 28.28 18.55 -32.40
N LYS A 310 28.00 18.75 -33.70
CA LYS A 310 27.46 19.99 -34.29
C LYS A 310 26.16 19.71 -35.06
N PRO A 311 25.07 19.34 -34.38
CA PRO A 311 23.80 19.02 -35.06
C PRO A 311 23.14 20.25 -35.68
N TYR A 312 22.25 20.01 -36.64
CA TYR A 312 21.36 21.04 -37.14
C TYR A 312 20.39 21.48 -36.05
N PHE A 313 20.34 22.79 -35.81
CA PHE A 313 19.41 23.42 -34.88
C PHE A 313 19.11 24.84 -35.37
N ASP A 314 17.87 25.15 -35.73
CA ASP A 314 17.43 26.49 -36.13
C ASP A 314 16.20 26.91 -35.32
N ASN A 315 16.40 27.82 -34.37
CA ASN A 315 15.31 28.35 -33.54
C ASN A 315 15.28 29.88 -33.60
N LYS A 316 14.18 30.42 -34.15
CA LYS A 316 13.91 31.87 -34.21
C LYS A 316 12.67 32.29 -33.41
N LYS A 317 11.92 31.34 -32.86
CA LYS A 317 10.55 31.53 -32.39
C LYS A 317 10.32 31.04 -30.97
N TRP A 318 10.91 29.92 -30.60
CA TRP A 318 10.60 29.22 -29.37
C TRP A 318 11.49 29.69 -28.23
N SER A 319 10.90 29.85 -27.04
CA SER A 319 11.61 30.23 -25.82
C SER A 319 11.90 29.01 -24.93
N THR A 320 12.51 29.24 -23.77
CA THR A 320 12.71 28.22 -22.72
C THR A 320 11.45 27.93 -21.89
N LEU A 321 10.29 28.46 -22.27
CA LEU A 321 9.01 28.23 -21.58
C LEU A 321 7.94 27.70 -22.55
N ILE A 322 7.25 26.63 -22.14
CA ILE A 322 5.98 26.18 -22.71
C ILE A 322 4.94 26.21 -21.59
N SER A 323 3.83 26.93 -21.80
CA SER A 323 2.69 26.93 -20.87
C SER A 323 1.52 26.19 -21.51
N GLU A 324 1.27 24.96 -21.05
CA GLU A 324 0.22 24.09 -21.58
C GLU A 324 -0.44 23.30 -20.45
N LYS A 325 -1.76 23.15 -20.49
CA LYS A 325 -2.48 22.39 -19.45
C LYS A 325 -2.13 20.91 -19.52
N ARG A 326 -1.86 20.33 -18.35
CA ARG A 326 -1.71 18.88 -18.23
C ARG A 326 -3.01 18.16 -18.59
N THR A 327 -2.92 17.15 -19.44
CA THR A 327 -4.04 16.27 -19.80
C THR A 327 -4.00 15.00 -18.94
N THR A 328 -3.71 13.84 -19.53
CA THR A 328 -3.59 12.54 -18.84
C THR A 328 -2.26 12.43 -18.08
N HIS A 329 -2.20 11.52 -17.11
CA HIS A 329 -1.04 11.37 -16.23
C HIS A 329 0.23 11.06 -17.05
N SER A 330 1.26 11.89 -16.89
CA SER A 330 2.59 11.72 -17.49
C SER A 330 2.68 11.84 -19.02
N THR A 331 1.66 12.38 -19.69
CA THR A 331 1.71 12.76 -21.11
C THR A 331 2.38 14.12 -21.28
N LYS A 332 3.43 14.19 -22.10
CA LYS A 332 4.12 15.45 -22.45
C LYS A 332 3.32 16.25 -23.49
N PRO A 333 3.40 17.59 -23.49
CA PRO A 333 2.53 18.42 -24.31
C PRO A 333 2.85 18.30 -25.81
N GLU A 334 1.83 18.25 -26.67
CA GLU A 334 2.04 18.09 -28.12
C GLU A 334 2.80 19.26 -28.75
N ILE A 335 2.66 20.46 -28.19
CA ILE A 335 3.37 21.65 -28.65
C ILE A 335 4.90 21.49 -28.54
N PHE A 336 5.39 20.66 -27.61
CA PHE A 336 6.80 20.33 -27.51
C PHE A 336 7.29 19.56 -28.74
N TYR A 337 6.56 18.53 -29.18
CA TYR A 337 6.94 17.76 -30.36
C TYR A 337 6.89 18.61 -31.63
N LYS A 338 5.86 19.45 -31.76
CA LYS A 338 5.79 20.44 -32.86
C LYS A 338 6.98 21.39 -32.86
N MET A 339 7.38 21.88 -31.68
CA MET A 339 8.58 22.71 -31.54
C MET A 339 9.83 21.96 -32.02
N VAL A 340 10.03 20.72 -31.56
CA VAL A 340 11.21 19.91 -31.94
C VAL A 340 11.23 19.64 -33.46
N GLU A 341 10.07 19.44 -34.09
CA GLU A 341 9.95 19.30 -35.54
C GLU A 341 10.28 20.58 -36.31
N GLU A 342 9.93 21.76 -35.77
CA GLU A 342 10.25 23.06 -36.37
C GLU A 342 11.75 23.40 -36.26
N ILE A 343 12.41 23.06 -35.15
CA ILE A 343 13.78 23.53 -34.85
C ILE A 343 14.88 22.49 -35.09
N CYS A 344 14.54 21.21 -35.24
CA CYS A 344 15.49 20.14 -35.47
C CYS A 344 15.21 19.37 -36.77
N ALA A 345 16.26 18.91 -37.44
CA ALA A 345 16.17 18.19 -38.71
C ALA A 345 16.69 16.75 -38.60
N GLY A 346 16.31 15.93 -39.59
CA GLY A 346 16.74 14.52 -39.69
C GLY A 346 15.82 13.54 -38.96
N ARG A 347 16.34 12.31 -38.81
CA ARG A 347 15.60 11.16 -38.24
C ARG A 347 15.48 11.31 -36.72
N LYS A 348 14.28 11.07 -36.20
CA LYS A 348 13.91 11.34 -34.81
C LYS A 348 13.43 10.09 -34.08
N LEU A 349 13.77 9.97 -32.79
CA LEU A 349 13.34 8.89 -31.91
C LEU A 349 12.66 9.45 -30.66
N ASP A 350 11.49 8.92 -30.32
CA ASP A 350 10.82 9.10 -29.02
C ASP A 350 11.05 7.85 -28.15
N TYR A 351 11.90 7.97 -27.15
CA TYR A 351 12.39 6.89 -26.29
C TYR A 351 11.59 6.89 -24.98
N PHE A 352 10.97 5.75 -24.66
CA PHE A 352 9.88 5.58 -23.70
C PHE A 352 8.55 6.23 -24.15
N ALA A 353 8.29 6.19 -25.45
CA ALA A 353 7.04 6.69 -26.03
C ALA A 353 5.83 5.88 -25.55
N ARG A 354 4.68 6.56 -25.43
CA ARG A 354 3.38 5.94 -25.07
C ARG A 354 2.38 5.92 -26.22
N LYS A 355 2.70 6.59 -27.32
CA LYS A 355 1.89 6.63 -28.53
C LYS A 355 2.76 6.81 -29.75
N GLU A 356 2.28 6.31 -30.88
CA GLU A 356 2.92 6.54 -32.17
C GLU A 356 2.82 8.02 -32.57
N ARG A 357 3.84 8.48 -33.31
CA ARG A 357 3.90 9.84 -33.86
C ARG A 357 4.38 9.76 -35.30
N LYS A 358 3.61 10.36 -36.22
CA LYS A 358 3.97 10.38 -37.64
C LYS A 358 5.32 11.06 -37.83
N GLY A 359 6.25 10.39 -38.52
CA GLY A 359 7.59 10.93 -38.79
C GLY A 359 8.60 10.71 -37.66
N TRP A 360 8.24 9.95 -36.61
CA TRP A 360 9.13 9.55 -35.53
C TRP A 360 9.22 8.03 -35.46
N ASP A 361 10.43 7.52 -35.22
CA ASP A 361 10.59 6.19 -34.66
C ASP A 361 10.19 6.24 -33.18
N VAL A 362 9.53 5.21 -32.67
CA VAL A 362 9.07 5.13 -31.28
C VAL A 362 9.57 3.85 -30.62
N TYR A 363 9.92 3.94 -29.33
CA TYR A 363 10.30 2.78 -28.52
C TYR A 363 9.73 2.96 -27.12
N GLY A 364 8.88 2.03 -26.66
CA GLY A 364 8.32 2.06 -25.31
C GLY A 364 7.27 0.98 -25.08
N ASP A 365 7.16 0.53 -23.82
CA ASP A 365 6.32 -0.61 -23.42
C ASP A 365 4.81 -0.37 -23.54
N GLU A 366 4.39 0.88 -23.74
CA GLU A 366 2.97 1.25 -23.91
C GLU A 366 2.58 1.47 -25.38
N ILE A 367 3.49 1.25 -26.34
CA ILE A 367 3.19 1.23 -27.78
C ILE A 367 2.55 -0.11 -28.12
N LYS A 368 1.32 -0.08 -28.64
CA LYS A 368 0.55 -1.26 -29.02
C LYS A 368 0.74 -1.64 -30.48
#